data_AF-A0A929G803-F1
#
_entry.id   AF-A0A929G803-F1
#
_cell.length_a   1.000
_cell.length_b   1.000
_cell.length_c   1.000
_cell.angle_alpha   90.00
_cell.angle_beta   90.00
_cell.angle_gamma   90.00
#
_symmetry.space_group_name_H-M   'P 1'
#
loop_
_entity.id
_entity.type
_entity.pdbx_description
1 polymer ?
#
loop_
_entity_poly.entity_id
_entity_poly.type
_entity_poly.pdbx_seq_one_letter_code
_entity_poly.pdbx_strand_id
1 'polypeptide(L)'
;MPTWAFREDIGDGLLRCYPELTLKRLAAWTKRSDEQTRWNVAMVFSAAEAARHVGAALPILTELAADERRFVWRAVASAMRNLGRRRYTQVVPLLKGWLHDEQRRRVAEVALRYVEGDTHR
;
A
#
# COMPACT_ATOMS: atom_id res chain seq x y z
N MET A 1 -23.91 4.34 1.40
CA MET A 1 -22.52 4.49 0.89
C MET A 1 -21.59 3.83 1.89
N PRO A 2 -20.83 2.78 1.52
CA PRO A 2 -19.90 2.19 2.47
C PRO A 2 -18.77 3.16 2.82
N THR A 3 -18.41 3.25 4.10
CA THR A 3 -17.43 4.18 4.67
C THR A 3 -16.00 4.02 4.14
N TRP A 4 -15.70 2.91 3.44
CA TRP A 4 -14.39 2.66 2.83
C TRP A 4 -14.19 3.37 1.49
N ALA A 5 -15.24 3.55 0.67
CA ALA A 5 -15.13 4.19 -0.65
C ALA A 5 -14.80 5.70 -0.54
N PHE A 6 -15.38 6.38 0.45
CA PHE A 6 -15.20 7.82 0.65
C PHE A 6 -13.74 8.24 0.93
N ARG A 7 -12.93 7.38 1.54
CA ARG A 7 -11.52 7.69 1.85
C ARG A 7 -10.57 7.36 0.70
N GLU A 8 -10.90 6.38 -0.14
CA GLU A 8 -10.15 6.08 -1.36
C GLU A 8 -10.22 7.26 -2.33
N ASP A 9 -11.40 7.87 -2.49
CA ASP A 9 -11.62 9.00 -3.41
C ASP A 9 -10.89 10.29 -2.98
N ILE A 10 -10.79 10.57 -1.68
CA ILE A 10 -10.02 11.72 -1.16
C ILE A 10 -8.52 11.49 -1.39
N GLY A 11 -8.03 10.28 -1.15
CA GLY A 11 -6.64 9.92 -1.41
C GLY A 11 -6.26 10.09 -2.88
N ASP A 12 -7.12 9.61 -3.78
CA ASP A 12 -6.95 9.72 -5.23
C ASP A 12 -6.93 11.20 -5.69
N GLY A 13 -7.89 12.00 -5.22
CA GLY A 13 -7.96 13.43 -5.53
C GLY A 13 -6.76 14.23 -5.00
N LEU A 14 -6.27 13.93 -3.81
CA LEU A 14 -5.11 14.60 -3.22
C LEU A 14 -3.80 14.21 -3.94
N LEU A 15 -3.63 12.93 -4.30
CA LEU A 15 -2.48 12.50 -5.09
C LEU A 15 -2.49 13.15 -6.48
N ARG A 16 -3.66 13.32 -7.09
CA ARG A 16 -3.82 13.97 -8.39
C ARG A 16 -3.54 15.47 -8.36
N CYS A 17 -4.06 16.18 -7.36
CA CYS A 17 -3.97 17.66 -7.30
C CYS A 17 -2.72 18.17 -6.57
N TYR A 18 -2.25 17.45 -5.53
CA TYR A 18 -1.15 17.88 -4.67
C TYR A 18 -0.19 16.72 -4.35
N PRO A 19 0.43 16.07 -5.36
CA PRO A 19 1.18 14.82 -5.18
C PRO A 19 2.32 14.95 -4.16
N GLU A 20 3.18 15.96 -4.31
CA GLU A 20 4.37 16.13 -3.45
C GLU A 20 4.01 16.39 -1.99
N LEU A 21 3.09 17.32 -1.75
CA LEU A 21 2.63 17.67 -0.40
C LEU A 21 1.95 16.47 0.26
N THR A 22 1.09 15.78 -0.48
CA THR A 22 0.38 14.58 -0.01
C THR A 22 1.36 13.48 0.36
N LEU A 23 2.28 13.13 -0.52
CA LEU A 23 3.28 12.07 -0.27
C LEU A 23 4.17 12.40 0.93
N LYS A 24 4.63 13.67 1.05
CA LYS A 24 5.41 14.12 2.21
C LYS A 24 4.63 13.98 3.52
N ARG A 25 3.34 14.32 3.50
CA ARG A 25 2.46 14.19 4.67
C ARG A 25 2.23 12.73 5.04
N LEU A 26 1.97 11.88 4.05
CA LEU A 26 1.77 10.43 4.25
C LEU A 26 3.02 9.77 4.84
N ALA A 27 4.21 10.10 4.34
CA ALA A 27 5.48 9.62 4.89
C ALA A 27 5.72 10.08 6.33
N ALA A 28 5.26 11.27 6.72
CA ALA A 28 5.34 11.71 8.12
C ALA A 28 4.37 10.93 9.03
N TRP A 29 3.23 10.50 8.49
CA TRP A 29 2.18 9.82 9.25
C TRP A 29 2.44 8.34 9.50
N THR A 30 3.35 7.69 8.78
CA THR A 30 3.79 6.32 9.08
C THR A 30 4.34 6.18 10.50
N LYS A 31 5.01 7.22 10.99
CA LYS A 31 5.65 7.26 12.31
C LYS A 31 4.68 7.49 13.47
N ARG A 32 3.43 7.87 13.21
CA ARG A 32 2.45 8.08 14.29
C ARG A 32 2.08 6.75 14.91
N SER A 33 1.81 6.72 16.22
CA SER A 33 1.44 5.50 16.96
C SER A 33 0.01 5.03 16.68
N ASP A 34 -0.83 5.89 16.10
CA ASP A 34 -2.23 5.64 15.82
C ASP A 34 -2.42 4.63 14.67
N GLU A 35 -3.06 3.51 14.97
CA GLU A 35 -3.34 2.44 14.02
C GLU A 35 -4.21 2.92 12.85
N GLN A 36 -5.21 3.74 13.15
CA GLN A 36 -6.15 4.24 12.15
C GLN A 36 -5.46 5.15 11.14
N THR A 37 -4.53 5.98 11.60
CA THR A 37 -3.69 6.83 10.74
C THR A 37 -2.82 5.98 9.82
N ARG A 38 -2.12 4.97 10.34
CA ARG A 38 -1.27 4.08 9.52
C ARG A 38 -2.09 3.30 8.49
N TRP A 39 -3.25 2.80 8.91
CA TRP A 39 -4.21 2.16 8.02
C TRP A 39 -4.68 3.12 6.90
N ASN A 40 -5.02 4.36 7.24
CA ASN A 40 -5.43 5.37 6.26
C ASN A 40 -4.31 5.61 5.25
N VAL A 41 -3.05 5.74 5.69
CA VAL A 41 -1.89 5.91 4.81
C VAL A 41 -1.78 4.75 3.82
N ALA A 42 -1.89 3.50 4.28
CA ALA A 42 -1.85 2.34 3.41
C ALA A 42 -2.99 2.35 2.37
N MET A 43 -4.20 2.69 2.80
CA MET A 43 -5.39 2.70 1.92
C MET A 43 -5.34 3.77 0.82
N VAL A 44 -4.65 4.89 1.03
CA VAL A 44 -4.42 5.88 -0.05
C VAL A 44 -3.70 5.24 -1.24
N PHE A 45 -2.80 4.28 -1.00
CA PHE A 45 -2.08 3.59 -2.07
C PHE A 45 -2.85 2.45 -2.73
N SER A 46 -4.06 2.14 -2.26
CA SER A 46 -4.98 1.21 -2.94
C SER A 46 -5.66 1.85 -4.16
N ALA A 47 -5.67 3.19 -4.23
CA ALA A 47 -6.28 3.98 -5.30
C ALA A 47 -5.55 3.82 -6.64
N ALA A 48 -6.22 4.19 -7.74
CA ALA A 48 -5.65 4.05 -9.09
C ALA A 48 -4.51 5.04 -9.33
N GLU A 49 -4.65 6.30 -8.88
CA GLU A 49 -3.65 7.35 -9.10
C GLU A 49 -2.32 7.05 -8.40
N ALA A 50 -2.35 6.27 -7.31
CA ALA A 50 -1.16 5.82 -6.59
C ALA A 50 -0.16 5.05 -7.48
N ALA A 51 -0.64 4.39 -8.54
CA ALA A 51 0.23 3.68 -9.48
C ALA A 51 1.17 4.61 -10.27
N ARG A 52 0.83 5.90 -10.40
CA ARG A 52 1.71 6.92 -11.02
C ARG A 52 2.84 7.35 -10.10
N HIS A 53 2.66 7.17 -8.79
CA HIS A 53 3.61 7.54 -7.75
C HIS A 53 4.25 6.32 -7.07
N VAL A 54 4.30 5.19 -7.77
CA VAL A 54 4.79 3.91 -7.23
C VAL A 54 6.19 4.03 -6.61
N GLY A 55 7.09 4.83 -7.19
CA GLY A 55 8.43 5.05 -6.65
C GLY A 55 8.43 5.67 -5.24
N ALA A 56 7.47 6.54 -4.94
CA ALA A 56 7.29 7.14 -3.61
C ALA A 56 6.40 6.28 -2.69
N ALA A 57 5.46 5.53 -3.28
CA ALA A 57 4.54 4.65 -2.54
C ALA A 57 5.28 3.46 -1.90
N LEU A 58 6.20 2.83 -2.64
CA LEU A 58 6.86 1.60 -2.17
C LEU A 58 7.65 1.79 -0.87
N PRO A 59 8.49 2.83 -0.69
CA PRO A 59 9.16 3.06 0.59
C PRO A 59 8.19 3.21 1.77
N ILE A 60 7.10 3.96 1.57
CA ILE A 60 6.07 4.19 2.60
C ILE A 60 5.38 2.89 2.99
N LEU A 61 4.97 2.08 2.00
CA LEU A 61 4.36 0.78 2.24
C LEU A 61 5.36 -0.23 2.84
N THR A 62 6.65 -0.12 2.52
CA THR A 62 7.71 -0.96 3.11
C THR A 62 7.88 -0.71 4.60
N GLU A 63 7.77 0.54 5.03
CA GLU A 63 7.80 0.91 6.45
C GLU A 63 6.57 0.34 7.18
N LEU A 64 5.38 0.51 6.60
CA LEU A 64 4.13 0.01 7.19
C LEU A 64 3.99 -1.52 7.15
N ALA A 65 4.67 -2.21 6.22
CA ALA A 65 4.61 -3.67 6.10
C ALA A 65 5.16 -4.39 7.34
N ALA A 66 6.04 -3.74 8.09
CA ALA A 66 6.60 -4.26 9.34
C ALA A 66 5.66 -4.08 10.55
N ASP A 67 4.53 -3.38 10.40
CA ASP A 67 3.62 -3.11 11.51
C ASP A 67 2.95 -4.40 12.03
N GLU A 68 3.19 -4.76 13.28
CA GLU A 68 2.68 -5.98 13.91
C GLU A 68 1.15 -6.11 13.86
N ARG A 69 0.43 -4.98 13.85
CA ARG A 69 -1.02 -4.96 14.00
C ARG A 69 -1.72 -5.44 12.75
N ARG A 70 -2.64 -6.40 12.93
CA ARG A 70 -3.35 -7.06 11.84
C ARG A 70 -4.09 -6.13 10.91
N PHE A 71 -4.66 -5.06 11.46
CA PHE A 71 -5.42 -4.09 10.69
C PHE A 71 -4.52 -3.36 9.68
N VAL A 72 -3.33 -2.93 10.11
CA VAL A 72 -2.40 -2.15 9.28
C VAL A 72 -1.76 -3.01 8.21
N TRP A 73 -1.14 -4.15 8.54
CA TRP A 73 -0.43 -4.94 7.53
C TRP A 73 -1.38 -5.54 6.48
N ARG A 74 -2.66 -5.81 6.81
CA ARG A 74 -3.65 -6.23 5.82
C ARG A 74 -4.04 -5.11 4.85
N ALA A 75 -4.05 -3.86 5.31
CA ALA A 75 -4.24 -2.71 4.43
C ALA A 75 -3.04 -2.57 3.47
N VAL A 76 -1.81 -2.73 3.99
CA VAL A 76 -0.61 -2.76 3.16
C VAL A 76 -0.68 -3.87 2.12
N ALA A 77 -1.09 -5.09 2.50
CA ALA A 77 -1.24 -6.20 1.55
C ALA A 77 -2.26 -5.88 0.45
N SER A 78 -3.36 -5.21 0.79
CA SER A 78 -4.38 -4.77 -0.18
C SER A 78 -3.84 -3.71 -1.14
N ALA A 79 -3.09 -2.73 -0.63
CA ALA A 79 -2.43 -1.71 -1.45
C ALA A 79 -1.38 -2.33 -2.38
N MET A 80 -0.52 -3.21 -1.86
CA MET A 80 0.49 -3.92 -2.64
C MET A 80 -0.13 -4.82 -3.72
N ARG A 81 -1.26 -5.48 -3.44
CA ARG A 81 -2.03 -6.20 -4.47
C ARG A 81 -2.49 -5.25 -5.59
N ASN A 82 -3.12 -4.14 -5.22
CA ASN A 82 -3.66 -3.18 -6.19
C ASN A 82 -2.56 -2.51 -7.04
N LEU A 83 -1.42 -2.18 -6.42
CA LEU A 83 -0.24 -1.68 -7.12
C LEU A 83 0.39 -2.78 -7.98
N GLY A 84 0.49 -4.01 -7.49
CA GLY A 84 1.08 -5.15 -8.21
C GLY A 84 0.35 -5.47 -9.51
N ARG A 85 -0.98 -5.33 -9.53
CA ARG A 85 -1.77 -5.46 -10.78
C ARG A 85 -1.47 -4.37 -11.82
N ARG A 86 -1.01 -3.18 -11.41
CA ARG A 86 -0.78 -2.02 -12.29
C ARG A 86 0.69 -1.77 -12.62
N ARG A 87 1.59 -2.20 -11.73
CA ARG A 87 3.04 -1.96 -11.74
C ARG A 87 3.78 -3.25 -11.35
N TYR A 88 3.42 -4.35 -12.01
CA TYR A 88 3.92 -5.70 -11.72
C TYR A 88 5.45 -5.75 -11.59
N THR A 89 6.16 -5.19 -12.58
CA THR A 89 7.63 -5.21 -12.66
C THR A 89 8.34 -4.52 -11.50
N GLN A 90 7.69 -3.58 -10.82
CA GLN A 90 8.26 -2.86 -9.68
C GLN A 90 7.84 -3.49 -8.34
N VAL A 91 6.62 -4.01 -8.27
CA VAL A 91 6.01 -4.47 -7.01
C VAL A 91 6.36 -5.92 -6.71
N VAL A 92 6.28 -6.81 -7.70
CA VAL A 92 6.47 -8.26 -7.48
C VAL A 92 7.88 -8.63 -7.03
N PRO A 93 8.96 -8.07 -7.60
CA PRO A 93 10.31 -8.34 -7.09
C PRO A 93 10.47 -7.92 -5.62
N LEU A 94 9.89 -6.79 -5.22
CA LEU A 94 9.91 -6.32 -3.83
C LEU A 94 9.16 -7.28 -2.91
N LEU A 95 7.96 -7.71 -3.30
CA LEU A 95 7.19 -8.70 -2.53
C LEU A 95 7.91 -10.04 -2.40
N LYS A 96 8.59 -10.50 -3.46
CA LYS A 96 9.42 -11.71 -3.40
C LYS A 96 10.59 -11.54 -2.42
N GLY A 97 11.22 -10.37 -2.40
CA GLY A 97 12.24 -10.03 -1.39
C GLY A 97 11.69 -10.10 0.04
N TRP A 98 10.47 -9.62 0.27
CA TRP A 98 9.83 -9.64 1.60
C TRP A 98 9.47 -11.04 2.10
N LEU A 99 9.43 -12.08 1.25
CA LEU A 99 9.23 -13.45 1.71
C LEU A 99 10.35 -13.92 2.65
N HIS A 100 11.53 -13.34 2.54
CA HIS A 100 12.70 -13.62 3.37
C HIS A 100 12.78 -12.72 4.62
N ASP A 101 11.85 -11.80 4.79
CA ASP A 101 11.78 -10.88 5.92
C ASP A 101 10.65 -11.28 6.86
N GLU A 102 10.99 -11.68 8.09
CA GLU A 102 10.00 -12.22 9.04
C GLU A 102 8.82 -11.28 9.30
N GLN A 103 9.06 -9.97 9.39
CA GLN A 103 8.03 -8.99 9.71
C GLN A 103 7.10 -8.73 8.51
N ARG A 104 7.65 -8.79 7.30
CA ARG A 104 6.97 -8.44 6.04
C ARG A 104 6.43 -9.65 5.28
N ARG A 105 6.89 -10.86 5.61
CA ARG A 105 6.53 -12.12 4.92
C ARG A 105 5.02 -12.30 4.80
N ARG A 106 4.26 -12.07 5.86
CA ARG A 106 2.79 -12.17 5.86
C ARG A 106 2.11 -11.23 4.86
N VAL A 107 2.66 -10.04 4.64
CA VAL A 107 2.15 -9.08 3.64
C VAL A 107 2.43 -9.63 2.25
N ALA A 108 3.65 -10.12 2.03
CA ALA A 108 4.09 -10.69 0.77
C ALA A 108 3.28 -11.92 0.35
N GLU A 109 3.10 -12.89 1.25
CA GLU A 109 2.30 -14.09 1.01
C GLU A 109 0.88 -13.74 0.56
N VAL A 110 0.22 -12.83 1.30
CA VAL A 110 -1.14 -12.41 0.99
C VAL A 110 -1.20 -11.67 -0.34
N ALA A 111 -0.32 -10.69 -0.57
CA ALA A 111 -0.35 -9.90 -1.79
C ALA A 111 -0.02 -10.73 -3.04
N LEU A 112 1.03 -11.55 -2.99
CA LEU A 112 1.47 -12.40 -4.11
C LEU A 112 0.41 -13.42 -4.51
N ARG A 113 -0.27 -14.05 -3.54
CA ARG A 113 -1.35 -15.00 -3.81
C ARG A 113 -2.40 -14.43 -4.77
N TYR A 114 -2.75 -13.15 -4.62
CA TYR A 114 -3.75 -12.51 -5.48
C TYR A 114 -3.14 -11.93 -6.76
N VAL A 115 -1.93 -11.38 -6.71
CA VAL A 115 -1.28 -10.82 -7.91
C VAL A 115 -0.94 -11.92 -8.93
N GLU A 116 -0.37 -13.03 -8.49
CA GLU A 116 0.03 -14.14 -9.36
C GLU A 116 -1.16 -15.04 -9.74
N GLY A 117 -2.12 -15.22 -8.83
CA GLY A 117 -3.34 -16.02 -9.08
C GLY A 117 -4.27 -15.44 -10.14
N ASP A 118 -4.28 -14.11 -10.31
CA ASP A 118 -5.07 -13.43 -11.34
C ASP A 118 -4.32 -13.25 -12.67
N THR A 119 -3.00 -13.41 -12.69
CA THR A 119 -2.20 -13.29 -13.94
C THR A 119 -2.40 -14.50 -14.86
N HIS A 120 -2.99 -15.59 -14.35
CA HIS A 120 -3.21 -16.86 -15.06
C HIS A 120 -4.70 -17.11 -15.41
N ARG A 121 -5.54 -16.08 -15.40
CA ARG A 121 -6.92 -16.10 -15.91
C ARG A 121 -7.08 -15.14 -17.08
#